data_AF-A0A0A7LPD3-F1
#
_entry.id   AF-A0A0A7LPD3-F1
#
_cell.length_a   1.000
_cell.length_b   1.000
_cell.length_c   1.000
_cell.angle_alpha   90.00
_cell.angle_beta   90.00
_cell.angle_gamma   90.00
#
_symmetry.space_group_name_H-M   'P 1'
#
loop_
_entity.id
_entity.type
_entity.pdbx_description
1 polymer ?
#
loop_
_entity_poly.entity_id
_entity_poly.type
_entity_poly.pdbx_seq_one_letter_code
_entity_poly.pdbx_strand_id
1 'polypeptide(L)'
;MPPQKLLSKPDFARLLIELHLMESRVDAARLSRDSSVALFEQVKDSLLRSHQTTDSAFQQTYRYYSIHGKDLQEVYDVVIDSLNLRGVRLQGKSPKPAAPRSAPEHLL
;
A
#
# COMPACT_ATOMS: atom_id res chain seq x y z
N MET A 1 24.20 19.38 -7.12
CA MET A 1 22.87 18.81 -7.44
C MET A 1 21.82 19.87 -7.12
N PRO A 2 20.78 20.07 -7.96
CA PRO A 2 19.68 20.96 -7.61
C PRO A 2 18.98 20.46 -6.33
N PRO A 3 18.35 21.35 -5.54
CA PRO A 3 17.64 20.94 -4.34
C PRO A 3 16.52 19.97 -4.72
N GLN A 4 16.58 18.74 -4.20
CA GLN A 4 15.53 17.77 -4.42
C GLN A 4 14.28 18.22 -3.68
N LYS A 5 13.17 18.30 -4.41
CA LYS A 5 11.90 18.81 -3.91
C LYS A 5 11.34 17.84 -2.87
N LEU A 6 11.18 18.31 -1.63
CA LEU A 6 10.47 17.57 -0.59
C LEU A 6 8.99 17.41 -1.00
N LEU A 7 8.41 16.24 -0.74
CA LEU A 7 6.98 16.06 -0.92
C LEU A 7 6.21 16.81 0.15
N SER A 8 5.00 17.27 -0.19
CA SER A 8 4.07 17.79 0.79
C SER A 8 3.56 16.66 1.71
N LYS A 9 3.07 16.98 2.92
CA LYS A 9 2.43 16.00 3.81
C LYS A 9 1.36 15.14 3.11
N PRO A 10 0.37 15.72 2.38
CA PRO A 10 -0.66 14.91 1.75
C PRO A 10 -0.13 14.03 0.62
N ASP A 11 0.84 14.49 -0.17
CA ASP A 11 1.46 13.68 -1.22
C ASP A 11 2.28 12.54 -0.62
N PHE A 12 3.01 12.82 0.46
CA PHE A 12 3.80 11.83 1.17
C PHE A 12 2.92 10.77 1.84
N ALA A 13 1.82 11.16 2.48
CA ALA A 13 0.84 10.23 3.05
C ALA A 13 0.24 9.32 1.96
N ARG A 14 -0.15 9.88 0.80
CA ARG A 14 -0.67 9.10 -0.34
C ARG A 14 0.36 8.08 -0.83
N LEU A 15 1.61 8.51 -0.99
CA LEU A 15 2.70 7.64 -1.42
C LEU A 15 2.94 6.49 -0.43
N LEU A 16 2.96 6.77 0.89
CA LEU A 16 3.11 5.74 1.93
C LEU A 16 1.95 4.74 1.95
N ILE A 17 0.71 5.22 1.79
CA ILE A 17 -0.47 4.35 1.69
C ILE A 17 -0.33 3.38 0.51
N GLU A 18 0.05 3.88 -0.66
CA GLU A 18 0.22 3.04 -1.85
C GLU A 18 1.39 2.08 -1.73
N LEU A 19 2.49 2.52 -1.11
CA LEU A 19 3.66 1.69 -0.83
C LEU A 19 3.30 0.49 0.04
N HIS A 20 2.61 0.69 1.17
CA HIS A 20 2.21 -0.40 2.07
C HIS A 20 1.21 -1.37 1.41
N LEU A 21 0.30 -0.87 0.58
CA LEU A 21 -0.64 -1.73 -0.16
C LEU A 21 0.05 -2.53 -1.25
N MET A 22 1.05 -1.93 -1.91
CA MET A 22 1.88 -2.62 -2.89
C MET A 22 2.71 -3.71 -2.21
N GLU A 23 3.37 -3.40 -1.09
CA GLU A 23 4.13 -4.36 -0.27
C GLU A 23 3.24 -5.55 0.14
N SER A 24 2.05 -5.27 0.70
CA SER A 24 1.08 -6.31 1.06
C SER A 24 0.68 -7.21 -0.11
N ARG A 25 0.62 -6.68 -1.34
CA ARG A 25 0.31 -7.47 -2.55
C ARG A 25 1.49 -8.33 -2.99
N VAL A 26 2.71 -7.81 -2.89
CA VAL A 26 3.94 -8.58 -3.17
C VAL A 26 4.05 -9.74 -2.19
N ASP A 27 3.82 -9.49 -0.90
CA ASP A 27 3.84 -10.54 0.13
C ASP A 27 2.74 -11.59 -0.10
N ALA A 28 1.54 -11.16 -0.52
CA ALA A 28 0.43 -12.05 -0.84
C ALA A 28 0.67 -12.89 -2.11
N ALA A 29 1.63 -12.54 -2.96
CA ALA A 29 1.94 -13.27 -4.19
C ALA A 29 2.63 -14.62 -3.98
N ARG A 30 3.07 -14.93 -2.74
CA ARG A 30 3.69 -16.21 -2.34
C ARG A 30 4.87 -16.62 -3.24
N LEU A 31 5.67 -15.64 -3.67
CA LEU A 31 6.86 -15.87 -4.47
C LEU A 31 8.03 -16.33 -3.58
N SER A 32 9.11 -16.83 -4.20
CA SER A 32 10.37 -17.00 -3.47
C SER A 32 10.87 -15.65 -2.95
N ARG A 33 11.77 -15.67 -1.95
CA ARG A 33 12.32 -14.44 -1.37
C ARG A 33 12.96 -13.54 -2.44
N ASP A 34 13.82 -14.11 -3.29
CA ASP A 34 14.54 -13.35 -4.31
C ASP A 34 13.58 -12.78 -5.36
N SER A 35 12.57 -13.56 -5.77
CA SER A 35 11.53 -13.08 -6.69
C SER A 35 10.65 -12.00 -6.06
N SER A 36 10.35 -12.08 -4.76
CA SER A 36 9.57 -11.06 -4.04
C SER A 36 10.33 -9.74 -3.96
N VAL A 37 11.64 -9.80 -3.67
CA VAL A 37 12.52 -8.62 -3.65
C VAL A 37 12.59 -7.97 -5.03
N ALA A 38 12.86 -8.75 -6.07
CA ALA A 38 12.95 -8.23 -7.44
C ALA A 38 11.62 -7.59 -7.90
N LEU A 39 10.49 -8.25 -7.58
CA LEU A 39 9.18 -7.69 -7.87
C LEU A 39 8.98 -6.38 -7.11
N PHE A 40 9.20 -6.36 -5.79
CA PHE A 40 9.05 -5.17 -4.96
C PHE A 40 9.84 -3.98 -5.49
N GLU A 41 11.11 -4.17 -5.84
CA GLU A 41 11.96 -3.12 -6.42
C GLU A 41 11.37 -2.56 -7.71
N GLN A 42 10.94 -3.45 -8.62
CA GLN A 42 10.32 -3.05 -9.88
C GLN A 42 9.03 -2.24 -9.67
N VAL A 43 8.14 -2.69 -8.76
CA VAL A 43 6.87 -1.98 -8.53
C VAL A 43 7.09 -0.68 -7.76
N LYS A 44 8.04 -0.64 -6.82
CA LYS A 44 8.44 0.58 -6.08
C LYS A 44 8.92 1.66 -7.04
N ASP A 45 9.78 1.30 -7.99
CA ASP A 45 10.28 2.25 -8.99
C ASP A 45 9.15 2.84 -9.84
N SER A 46 8.19 2.00 -10.24
CA SER A 46 7.01 2.45 -10.98
C SER A 46 6.15 3.41 -10.13
N LEU A 47 5.95 3.08 -8.85
CA LEU A 47 5.21 3.91 -7.89
C LEU A 47 5.86 5.28 -7.69
N LEU A 48 7.18 5.34 -7.49
CA LEU A 48 7.87 6.62 -7.31
C LEU A 48 7.75 7.50 -8.56
N ARG A 49 7.84 6.90 -9.76
CA ARG A 49 7.65 7.62 -11.02
C ARG A 49 6.22 8.15 -11.18
N SER A 50 5.19 7.40 -10.79
CA SER A 50 3.80 7.87 -10.88
C SER A 50 3.52 9.07 -9.96
N HIS A 51 4.24 9.16 -8.83
CA HIS A 51 4.22 10.31 -7.93
C HIS A 51 5.22 11.42 -8.30
N GLN A 52 5.84 11.34 -9.49
CA GLN A 52 6.83 12.31 -9.98
C GLN A 52 7.98 12.56 -8.99
N THR A 53 8.39 11.51 -8.27
CA THR A 53 9.46 11.57 -7.27
C THR A 53 10.58 10.58 -7.60
N THR A 54 11.72 10.74 -6.93
CA THR A 54 12.84 9.79 -6.96
C THR A 54 12.97 9.09 -5.62
N ASP A 55 13.73 7.99 -5.59
CA ASP A 55 14.06 7.30 -4.34
C ASP A 55 14.80 8.24 -3.39
N SER A 56 15.75 9.03 -3.89
CA SER A 56 16.49 10.01 -3.08
C SER A 56 15.58 11.11 -2.49
N ALA A 57 14.62 11.63 -3.27
CA ALA A 57 13.68 12.64 -2.80
C ALA A 57 12.69 12.06 -1.78
N PHE A 58 12.27 10.80 -1.96
CA PHE A 58 11.47 10.07 -0.98
C PHE A 58 12.23 9.88 0.33
N GLN A 59 13.48 9.39 0.29
CA GLN A 59 14.32 9.20 1.48
C GLN A 59 14.59 10.52 2.20
N GLN A 60 14.79 11.61 1.46
CA GLN A 60 14.99 12.94 2.03
C GLN A 60 13.70 13.48 2.67
N THR A 61 12.55 13.28 2.04
CA THR A 61 11.22 13.60 2.58
C THR A 61 10.97 12.84 3.88
N TYR A 62 11.20 11.52 3.87
CA TYR A 62 11.06 10.68 5.06
C TYR A 62 11.93 11.19 6.20
N ARG A 63 13.21 11.45 5.91
CA ARG A 63 14.16 12.01 6.89
C ARG A 63 13.71 13.36 7.42
N TYR A 64 13.22 14.24 6.56
CA TYR A 64 12.74 15.57 6.94
C TYR A 64 11.59 15.50 7.94
N TYR A 65 10.56 14.70 7.64
CA TYR A 65 9.41 14.54 8.52
C TYR A 65 9.77 13.79 9.81
N SER A 66 10.73 12.85 9.77
CA SER A 66 11.19 12.06 10.93
C SER A 66 11.90 12.87 12.01
N ILE A 67 12.30 14.11 11.73
CA ILE A 67 12.89 14.99 12.73
C ILE A 67 11.81 15.38 13.76
N HIS A 68 12.17 15.41 15.05
CA HIS A 68 11.24 15.76 16.12
C HIS A 68 10.53 17.10 15.84
N GLY A 69 9.20 17.12 16.00
CA GLY A 69 8.38 18.30 15.74
C GLY A 69 8.20 18.64 14.26
N LYS A 70 8.50 17.72 13.33
CA LYS A 70 8.27 17.88 11.89
C LYS A 70 7.12 17.04 11.36
N ASP A 71 6.15 16.69 12.19
CA ASP A 71 4.82 16.23 11.76
C ASP A 71 4.79 14.87 11.04
N LEU A 72 5.79 13.99 11.21
CA LEU A 72 5.68 12.60 10.72
C LEU A 72 4.50 11.86 11.35
N GLN A 73 4.19 12.18 12.61
CA GLN A 73 3.04 11.59 13.31
C GLN A 73 1.74 11.87 12.55
N GLU A 74 1.49 13.13 12.17
CA GLU A 74 0.29 13.51 11.43
C GLU A 74 0.20 12.80 10.07
N VAL A 75 1.34 12.60 9.40
CA VAL A 75 1.40 11.83 8.15
C VAL A 75 0.98 10.38 8.40
N TYR A 76 1.49 9.75 9.46
CA TYR A 76 1.14 8.37 9.79
C TYR A 76 -0.29 8.20 10.31
N ASP A 77 -0.85 9.17 11.01
CA ASP A 77 -2.25 9.15 11.43
C ASP A 77 -3.16 9.03 10.18
N VAL A 78 -2.90 9.85 9.14
CA VAL A 78 -3.61 9.77 7.85
C VAL A 78 -3.42 8.42 7.15
N VAL A 79 -2.21 7.87 7.20
CA VAL A 79 -1.88 6.57 6.60
C VAL A 79 -2.67 5.45 7.28
N ILE A 80 -2.62 5.39 8.61
CA ILE A 80 -3.30 4.38 9.43
C ILE A 80 -4.82 4.46 9.23
N ASP A 81 -5.40 5.65 9.31
CA ASP A 81 -6.83 5.86 9.07
C ASP A 81 -7.26 5.38 7.68
N SER A 82 -6.46 5.69 6.66
CA SER A 82 -6.72 5.29 5.28
C SER A 82 -6.65 3.77 5.08
N LEU A 83 -5.66 3.11 5.70
CA LEU A 83 -5.50 1.66 5.63
C LEU A 83 -6.62 0.94 6.40
N ASN A 84 -6.99 1.43 7.57
CA ASN A 84 -8.11 0.91 8.36
C ASN A 84 -9.43 1.00 7.58
N LEU A 85 -9.73 2.15 6.98
CA LEU A 85 -10.94 2.33 6.17
C LEU A 85 -10.98 1.36 4.98
N ARG A 86 -9.84 1.09 4.34
CA ARG A 86 -9.74 0.12 3.24
C ARG A 86 -9.90 -1.32 3.75
N GLY A 87 -9.31 -1.67 4.89
CA GLY A 87 -9.47 -2.97 5.54
C GLY A 87 -10.92 -3.28 5.92
N VAL A 88 -11.65 -2.30 6.46
CA VAL A 88 -13.09 -2.42 6.78
C VAL A 88 -13.92 -2.67 5.52
N ARG A 89 -13.64 -1.96 4.42
CA ARG A 89 -14.34 -2.16 3.12
C ARG A 89 -14.15 -3.55 2.54
N LEU A 90 -12.99 -4.18 2.77
CA LEU A 90 -12.72 -5.54 2.30
C LEU A 90 -13.49 -6.58 3.14
N GLN A 91 -13.58 -6.39 4.45
CA GLN A 91 -14.33 -7.30 5.35
C GLN A 91 -15.85 -7.20 5.18
N GLY A 92 -16.38 -5.99 4.92
CA GLY A 92 -17.81 -5.77 4.66
C GLY A 92 -18.31 -6.32 3.31
N LYS A 93 -17.42 -6.79 2.43
CA LYS A 93 -17.72 -7.45 1.15
C LYS A 93 -17.46 -8.96 1.22
N SER A 94 -18.04 -9.65 2.20
CA SER A 94 -18.11 -11.11 2.13
C SER A 94 -19.19 -11.51 1.10
N PRO A 95 -18.89 -12.34 0.08
CA PRO A 95 -19.91 -12.82 -0.84
C PRO A 95 -20.89 -13.70 -0.07
N LYS A 96 -22.20 -13.40 -0.19
CA LYS A 96 -23.27 -14.26 0.29
C LYS A 96 -23.02 -15.68 -0.26
N PRO A 97 -22.94 -16.73 0.58
CA PRO A 97 -22.79 -18.09 0.09
C PRO A 97 -23.95 -18.37 -0.88
N ALA A 98 -23.62 -18.75 -2.11
CA ALA A 98 -24.62 -19.26 -3.05
C ALA A 98 -25.30 -20.46 -2.38
N ALA A 99 -26.61 -20.38 -2.19
CA ALA A 99 -27.39 -21.43 -1.57
C ALA A 99 -27.07 -22.78 -2.25
N PRO A 100 -26.92 -23.87 -1.50
CA PRO A 100 -26.71 -25.18 -2.10
C PRO A 100 -27.89 -25.47 -3.03
N ARG A 101 -27.59 -25.72 -4.32
CA ARG A 101 -28.57 -26.29 -5.24
C ARG A 101 -29.01 -27.62 -4.65
N SER A 102 -30.25 -27.69 -4.17
CA SER A 102 -30.89 -28.93 -3.80
C SER A 102 -30.88 -29.86 -5.02
N ALA A 103 -30.07 -30.90 -4.98
CA ALA A 103 -30.22 -32.00 -5.92
C ALA A 103 -31.50 -32.77 -5.53
N PRO A 104 -32.39 -33.10 -6.48
CA PRO A 104 -33.45 -34.05 -6.17
C PRO A 104 -32.83 -35.45 -6.05
N GLU A 105 -32.84 -35.99 -4.84
CA GLU A 105 -32.56 -37.40 -4.58
C GLU A 105 -33.70 -38.28 -5.13
N HIS A 106 -33.29 -39.23 -5.98
CA HIS A 106 -33.86 -40.55 -6.29
C HIS A 106 -35.34 -40.70 -6.69
N LEU A 107 -35.58 -41.41 -7.80
CA LEU A 107 -36.01 -42.81 -7.71
C LEU A 107 -35.75 -43.57 -9.03
N LEU A 108 -35.20 -44.78 -8.85
CA LEU A 108 -35.21 -45.90 -9.81
C LEU A 108 -36.64 -46.37 -10.07
#